data_AF-A0A1Y2DTM2-F1
#
_entry.id   AF-A0A1Y2DTM2-F1
#
_cell.length_a   1.000
_cell.length_b   1.000
_cell.length_c   1.000
_cell.angle_alpha   90.00
_cell.angle_beta   90.00
_cell.angle_gamma   90.00
#
_symmetry.space_group_name_H-M   'P 1'
#
loop_
_entity.id
_entity.type
_entity.pdbx_description
1 polymer ?
#
loop_
_entity_poly.entity_id
_entity_poly.type
_entity_poly.pdbx_seq_one_letter_code
_entity_poly.pdbx_strand_id
1 'polypeptide(L)' 'MDRDSKMTRRAIEGMIAEGHTLVIFEGNVLRLDSWLKTHPGGSLAILHMVGRDATDEIKV' A
#
# COMPACT_ATOMS: atom_id res chain seq x y z
N MET A 1 -9.05 0.70 13.75
CA MET A 1 -9.55 0.67 12.36
C MET A 1 -10.25 -0.66 12.20
N ASP A 2 -11.52 -0.65 11.83
CA ASP A 2 -12.18 -1.88 11.40
C ASP A 2 -11.50 -2.37 10.11
N ARG A 3 -11.41 -3.69 9.94
CA ARG A 3 -10.66 -4.31 8.82
C ARG A 3 -11.27 -3.94 7.47
N ASP A 4 -12.58 -3.74 7.41
CA ASP A 4 -13.34 -3.50 6.18
C ASP A 4 -13.91 -2.08 6.10
N SER A 5 -13.23 -1.11 6.72
CA SER A 5 -13.65 0.29 6.67
C SER A 5 -13.38 0.89 5.28
N LYS A 6 -14.40 1.53 4.69
CA LYS A 6 -14.21 2.34 3.47
C LYS A 6 -13.27 3.49 3.75
N MET A 7 -12.28 3.68 2.87
CA MET A 7 -11.34 4.79 2.91
C MET A 7 -11.59 5.75 1.75
N THR A 8 -11.46 7.04 2.01
CA THR A 8 -11.47 8.05 0.95
C THR A 8 -10.05 8.25 0.42
N ARG A 9 -9.92 8.70 -0.84
CA ARG A 9 -8.63 9.05 -1.43
C ARG A 9 -7.84 10.01 -0.53
N ARG A 10 -8.49 11.05 -0.01
CA ARG A 10 -7.84 12.05 0.85
C ARG A 10 -7.29 11.46 2.15
N ALA A 11 -7.97 10.48 2.73
CA ALA A 11 -7.47 9.77 3.91
C ALA A 11 -6.20 8.95 3.57
N ILE A 12 -6.20 8.28 2.42
CA ILE A 12 -5.03 7.52 1.92
C ILE A 12 -3.85 8.47 1.67
N GLU A 13 -4.08 9.60 1.01
CA GLU A 13 -3.06 10.64 0.76
C GLU A 13 -2.47 11.18 2.06
N GLY A 14 -3.31 11.45 3.08
CA GLY A 14 -2.86 11.90 4.40
C GLY A 14 -1.93 10.88 5.07
N MET A 15 -2.31 9.60 5.05
CA MET A 15 -1.47 8.54 5.60
C MET A 15 -0.14 8.38 4.85
N ILE A 16 -0.13 8.52 3.52
CA ILE A 16 1.11 8.51 2.73
C ILE A 16 1.99 9.70 3.12
N ALA A 17 1.40 10.89 3.30
CA ALA A 17 2.13 12.08 3.76
C ALA A 17 2.70 11.91 5.18
N GLU A 18 2.08 11.10 6.03
CA GLU A 18 2.59 10.69 7.35
C GLU A 18 3.71 9.62 7.26
N GLY A 19 4.02 9.13 6.06
CA GLY A 19 5.09 8.15 5.81
C GLY A 19 4.62 6.70 5.76
N HIS A 20 3.32 6.43 5.77
CA HIS A 20 2.80 5.08 5.60
C HIS A 20 2.99 4.58 4.17
N THR A 21 3.41 3.31 4.05
CA THR A 21 3.58 2.61 2.78
C THR A 21 2.26 1.94 2.42
N LEU A 22 1.43 2.63 1.63
CA LEU A 22 0.12 2.16 1.20
C LEU A 22 0.11 1.81 -0.29
N VAL A 23 -0.50 0.68 -0.66
CA VAL A 23 -0.76 0.29 -2.07
C VAL A 23 -2.21 -0.16 -2.23
N ILE A 24 -2.73 -0.17 -3.46
CA ILE A 24 -4.05 -0.72 -3.76
C ILE A 24 -3.88 -2.11 -4.38
N PHE A 25 -4.67 -3.09 -3.90
CA PHE A 25 -4.72 -4.45 -4.42
C PHE A 25 -6.17 -4.92 -4.49
N GLU A 26 -6.67 -5.20 -5.69
CA GLU A 26 -8.06 -5.61 -5.94
C GLU A 26 -9.09 -4.67 -5.27
N GLY A 27 -8.82 -3.36 -5.30
CA GLY A 27 -9.66 -2.34 -4.67
C GLY A 27 -9.51 -2.19 -3.16
N ASN A 28 -8.67 -3.02 -2.51
CA ASN A 28 -8.34 -2.90 -1.09
C ASN A 28 -7.10 -2.05 -0.88
N VAL A 29 -7.06 -1.28 0.20
CA VAL A 29 -5.86 -0.53 0.61
C VAL A 29 -5.03 -1.39 1.55
N LEU A 30 -3.82 -1.74 1.15
CA LEU A 30 -2.88 -2.50 1.96
C LEU A 30 -1.87 -1.57 2.60
N ARG A 31 -1.67 -1.68 3.92
CA ARG A 31 -0.59 -1.00 4.65
C ARG A 31 0.57 -1.96 4.86
N LEU A 32 1.73 -1.64 4.30
CA LEU A 32 2.88 -2.53 4.19
C LEU A 32 4.05 -2.17 5.11
N ASP A 33 3.90 -1.20 6.02
CA ASP A 33 4.98 -0.67 6.87
C ASP A 33 5.82 -1.75 7.56
N SER A 34 5.17 -2.75 8.14
CA SER A 34 5.83 -3.84 8.87
C SER A 34 6.49 -4.88 7.96
N TRP A 35 6.04 -4.98 6.70
CA TRP A 35 6.53 -5.97 5.74
C TRP A 35 7.56 -5.41 4.76
N LEU A 36 7.65 -4.08 4.62
CA LEU A 36 8.49 -3.39 3.65
C LEU A 36 9.96 -3.86 3.68
N LYS A 37 10.52 -4.09 4.87
CA LYS A 37 11.92 -4.52 5.05
C LYS A 37 12.15 -6.01 4.78
N THR A 38 11.09 -6.81 4.83
CA THR A 38 11.15 -8.28 4.67
C THR A 38 10.64 -8.74 3.31
N HIS A 39 10.26 -7.81 2.43
CA HIS A 39 9.80 -8.15 1.09
C HIS A 39 10.90 -8.89 0.31
N PRO A 40 10.65 -10.12 -0.20
CA PRO A 40 11.67 -10.90 -0.90
C PRO A 40 12.26 -10.20 -2.14
N GLY A 41 11.47 -9.39 -2.84
CA GLY A 41 11.93 -8.58 -3.97
C GLY A 41 12.65 -7.27 -3.59
N GLY A 42 12.86 -7.03 -2.28
CA GLY A 42 13.43 -5.80 -1.75
C GLY A 42 12.41 -4.66 -1.59
N SER A 43 12.72 -3.70 -0.71
CA SER A 43 11.82 -2.59 -0.40
C SER A 43 11.54 -1.67 -1.59
N LEU A 44 12.52 -1.48 -2.49
CA LEU A 44 12.41 -0.59 -3.65
C LEU A 44 11.26 -0.98 -4.59
N ALA A 45 11.02 -2.29 -4.74
CA ALA A 45 9.91 -2.79 -5.55
C ALA A 45 8.54 -2.30 -5.04
N ILE A 46 8.36 -2.26 -3.71
CA ILE A 46 7.14 -1.73 -3.09
C ILE A 46 7.09 -0.20 -3.18
N LEU A 47 8.23 0.48 -2.98
CA LEU A 47 8.27 1.94 -2.95
C LEU A 47 7.81 2.59 -4.26
N HIS A 48 8.04 1.95 -5.41
CA HIS A 48 7.51 2.41 -6.70
C HIS A 48 5.98 2.36 -6.81
N MET A 49 5.32 1.61 -5.91
CA MET A 49 3.88 1.37 -5.95
C MET A 49 3.10 2.14 -4.87
N VAL A 50 3.78 2.90 -4.02
CA VAL A 50 3.10 3.70 -2.97
C VAL A 50 2.05 4.63 -3.60
N GLY A 51 0.81 4.51 -3.13
CA GLY A 51 -0.35 5.26 -3.61
C GLY A 51 -0.91 4.82 -4.96
N ARG A 52 -0.41 3.71 -5.53
CA ARG A 52 -0.83 3.18 -6.85
C ARG A 52 -1.57 1.85 -6.70
N ASP A 53 -2.30 1.49 -7.74
CA ASP A 53 -2.82 0.13 -7.90
C ASP A 53 -1.67 -0.79 -8.32
N ALA A 54 -1.41 -1.79 -7.50
CA ALA A 54 -0.35 -2.78 -7.66
C ALA A 54 -0.89 -4.18 -7.98
N THR A 55 -2.16 -4.27 -8.40
CA THR A 55 -2.84 -5.54 -8.65
C THR A 55 -2.10 -6.39 -9.67
N ASP A 56 -1.64 -5.79 -10.77
CA ASP A 56 -0.97 -6.52 -11.83
C ASP A 56 0.43 -6.97 -11.37
N GLU A 57 1.17 -6.11 -10.68
CA GLU A 57 2.50 -6.42 -10.16
C GLU A 57 2.49 -7.53 -9.09
N ILE A 58 1.40 -7.68 -8.34
CA ILE A 58 1.24 -8.73 -7.31
C ILE A 58 0.80 -10.08 -7.91
N LYS A 59 0.04 -10.08 -9.01
CA LYS A 59 -0.51 -11.30 -9.64
C LYS A 59 0.41 -11.95 -10.68
N VAL A 60 1.52 -11.30 -11.02
CA VAL A 60 2.55 -11.82 -11.94
C VAL A 60 3.13 -13.16 -11.47
#